data_AF-A0A1X7UXI2-F1
#
_entry.id   AF-A0A1X7UXI2-F1
#
_cell.length_a   1.000
_cell.length_b   1.000
_cell.length_c   1.000
_cell.angle_alpha   90.00
_cell.angle_beta   90.00
_cell.angle_gamma   90.00
#
_symmetry.space_group_name_H-M   'P 1'
#
loop_
_entity.id
_entity.type
_entity.pdbx_description
1 polymer ?
#
loop_
_entity_poly.entity_id
_entity_poly.type
_entity_poly.pdbx_seq_one_letter_code
_entity_poly.pdbx_strand_id
1 'polypeptide(L)'
;MIKPDIVMIETLPLFPFVNDTTLSALKSEFSSYVAASEDVSSDLSQLQFQKAHADKLPSWSETAKKVLLLQPSSAAGERAFSV
;
A
#
# COMPACT_ATOMS: atom_id res chain seq x y z
N MET A 1 -13.16 -11.36 -1.27
CA MET A 1 -12.11 -10.53 -0.67
C MET A 1 -10.82 -11.32 -0.75
N ILE A 2 -9.80 -10.82 -1.46
CA ILE A 2 -8.50 -11.51 -1.55
C ILE A 2 -7.87 -11.43 -0.15
N LYS A 3 -7.57 -12.57 0.45
CA LYS A 3 -6.81 -12.59 1.71
C LYS A 3 -5.36 -12.24 1.39
N PRO A 4 -4.80 -11.20 2.01
CA PRO A 4 -3.40 -10.87 1.80
C PRO A 4 -2.56 -12.05 2.30
N ASP A 5 -1.60 -12.49 1.48
CA ASP A 5 -0.72 -13.62 1.76
C ASP A 5 0.72 -13.14 1.84
N ILE A 6 1.55 -13.82 2.64
CA ILE A 6 2.95 -13.42 2.83
C ILE A 6 3.73 -13.46 1.51
N VAL A 7 3.35 -14.34 0.56
CA VAL A 7 3.93 -14.42 -0.78
C VAL A 7 3.68 -13.14 -1.58
N MET A 8 2.54 -12.46 -1.39
CA MET A 8 2.30 -11.15 -2.02
C MET A 8 3.28 -10.09 -1.51
N ILE A 9 3.66 -10.12 -0.23
CA ILE A 9 4.64 -9.18 0.34
C ILE A 9 6.00 -9.35 -0.34
N GLU A 10 6.37 -10.59 -0.67
CA GLU A 10 7.65 -10.88 -1.35
C GLU A 10 7.73 -10.33 -2.77
N THR A 11 6.60 -9.93 -3.36
CA THR A 11 6.54 -9.26 -4.67
C THR A 11 6.66 -7.75 -4.60
N LEU A 12 6.54 -7.14 -3.41
CA LEU A 12 6.66 -5.69 -3.25
C LEU A 12 8.02 -5.08 -3.63
N PRO A 13 9.16 -5.81 -3.61
CA PRO A 13 10.42 -5.32 -4.17
C PRO A 13 10.37 -4.97 -5.68
N LEU A 14 9.28 -5.30 -6.39
CA LEU A 14 9.03 -4.76 -7.74
C LEU A 14 8.90 -3.22 -7.74
N PHE A 15 8.55 -2.61 -6.62
CA PHE A 15 8.57 -1.17 -6.46
C PHE A 15 9.97 -0.69 -6.05
N PRO A 16 10.58 0.27 -6.78
CA PRO A 16 11.98 0.66 -6.56
C PRO A 16 12.25 1.32 -5.20
N PHE A 17 11.20 1.71 -4.46
CA PHE A 17 11.30 2.28 -3.12
C PHE A 17 11.13 1.25 -1.99
N VAL A 18 10.92 -0.03 -2.31
CA VAL A 18 10.83 -1.12 -1.33
C VAL A 18 12.19 -1.82 -1.26
N ASN A 19 12.96 -1.51 -0.22
CA ASN A 19 14.23 -2.16 0.09
C ASN A 19 14.06 -3.25 1.16
N ASP A 20 15.11 -4.01 1.46
CA ASP A 20 15.08 -5.08 2.48
C ASP A 20 14.58 -4.59 3.84
N THR A 21 15.00 -3.39 4.28
CA THR A 21 14.53 -2.80 5.54
C THR A 21 13.02 -2.56 5.55
N THR A 22 12.50 -2.02 4.45
CA THR A 22 11.06 -1.79 4.26
C THR A 22 10.32 -3.12 4.21
N LEU A 23 10.86 -4.10 3.47
CA LEU A 23 10.27 -5.42 3.35
C LEU A 23 10.19 -6.15 4.70
N SER A 24 11.24 -6.10 5.51
CA SER A 24 11.25 -6.66 6.87
C SER A 24 10.23 -5.97 7.77
N ALA A 25 10.09 -4.64 7.69
CA ALA A 25 9.11 -3.90 8.47
C ALA A 25 7.66 -4.25 8.06
N LEU A 26 7.40 -4.38 6.76
CA LEU A 26 6.10 -4.82 6.23
C LEU A 26 5.74 -6.25 6.68
N LYS A 27 6.71 -7.18 6.65
CA LYS A 27 6.54 -8.54 7.18
C LYS A 27 6.25 -8.53 8.69
N SER A 28 6.92 -7.67 9.45
CA SER A 28 6.69 -7.52 10.90
C SER A 28 5.29 -6.98 11.21
N GLU A 29 4.78 -6.05 10.41
CA GLU A 29 3.44 -5.47 10.58
C GLU A 29 2.32 -6.33 9.98
N PHE A 30 2.66 -7.41 9.26
CA PHE A 30 1.70 -8.16 8.44
C PHE A 30 0.53 -8.73 9.22
N SER A 31 0.79 -9.33 10.39
CA SER A 31 -0.28 -9.88 11.22
C SER A 31 -1.27 -8.81 11.68
N SER A 32 -0.77 -7.61 12.02
CA SER A 32 -1.61 -6.47 12.37
C SER A 32 -2.35 -5.90 11.17
N TYR A 33 -1.74 -5.92 9.98
CA TYR A 33 -2.39 -5.52 8.73
C TYR A 33 -3.56 -6.45 8.39
N VAL A 34 -3.36 -7.77 8.47
CA VAL A 34 -4.41 -8.77 8.23
C VAL A 34 -5.59 -8.51 9.17
N ALA A 35 -5.34 -8.43 10.48
CA ALA A 35 -6.38 -8.20 11.48
C ALA A 35 -7.13 -6.87 11.26
N ALA A 36 -6.42 -5.80 10.89
CA ALA A 36 -7.03 -4.51 10.58
C ALA A 36 -7.88 -4.56 9.30
N SER A 37 -7.50 -5.40 8.33
CA SER A 37 -8.21 -5.53 7.04
C SER A 37 -9.49 -6.37 7.11
N GLU A 38 -9.67 -7.19 8.15
CA GLU A 38 -10.85 -8.06 8.28
C GLU A 38 -12.15 -7.30 8.55
N ASP A 39 -12.08 -6.10 9.13
CA ASP A 39 -13.24 -5.28 9.52
C ASP A 39 -13.49 -4.10 8.54
N VAL A 40 -12.74 -4.02 7.44
CA VAL A 40 -12.86 -2.91 6.49
C VAL A 40 -14.11 -3.08 5.63
N SER A 41 -15.03 -2.13 5.75
CA SER A 41 -16.19 -2.03 4.87
C SER A 41 -15.76 -1.70 3.43
N SER A 42 -16.48 -2.21 2.42
CA SER A 42 -16.17 -1.97 1.01
C SER A 42 -16.30 -0.50 0.57
N ASP A 43 -16.88 0.35 1.41
CA ASP A 43 -17.09 1.78 1.17
C ASP A 43 -15.87 2.63 1.58
N LEU A 44 -14.97 2.05 2.37
CA LEU A 44 -13.80 2.74 2.90
C LEU A 44 -12.72 2.89 1.82
N SER A 45 -12.36 4.12 1.49
CA SER A 45 -11.25 4.39 0.58
C SER A 45 -9.93 3.86 1.17
N GLN A 46 -9.06 3.31 0.33
CA GLN A 46 -7.69 2.92 0.70
C GLN A 46 -6.96 4.04 1.47
N LEU A 47 -7.16 5.31 1.08
CA LEU A 47 -6.55 6.45 1.77
C LEU A 47 -7.10 6.68 3.18
N GLN A 48 -8.41 6.45 3.38
CA GLN A 48 -9.05 6.57 4.69
C GLN A 48 -8.62 5.44 5.61
N PHE A 49 -8.51 4.21 5.10
CA PHE A 49 -7.96 3.07 5.83
C PHE A 49 -6.52 3.35 6.28
N GLN A 50 -5.64 3.72 5.36
CA GLN A 50 -4.24 4.00 5.71
C GLN A 50 -4.12 5.17 6.69
N LYS A 51 -4.98 6.18 6.61
CA LYS A 51 -5.00 7.29 7.59
C LYS A 51 -5.44 6.82 8.98
N ALA A 52 -6.46 5.96 9.07
CA ALA A 52 -6.97 5.46 10.34
C ALA A 52 -6.00 4.52 11.05
N HIS A 53 -5.16 3.80 10.29
CA HIS A 53 -4.24 2.79 10.83
C HIS A 53 -2.77 3.20 10.80
N ALA A 54 -2.44 4.44 10.41
CA ALA A 54 -1.06 4.93 10.27
C ALA A 54 -0.18 4.75 11.52
N ASP A 55 -0.76 4.87 12.71
CA ASP A 55 -0.03 4.72 13.98
C ASP A 55 0.38 3.26 14.24
N LYS A 56 -0.47 2.32 13.83
CA LYS A 56 -0.26 0.87 14.05
C LYS A 56 0.43 0.19 12.88
N LEU A 57 0.31 0.76 11.69
CA LEU A 57 0.80 0.21 10.42
C LEU A 57 1.60 1.29 9.66
N PRO A 58 2.66 1.86 10.25
CA PRO A 58 3.37 2.98 9.66
C PRO A 58 4.06 2.60 8.34
N SER A 59 4.66 1.41 8.27
CA SER A 59 5.36 0.95 7.06
C SER A 59 4.39 0.65 5.92
N TRP A 60 3.26 0.00 6.24
CA TRP A 60 2.18 -0.22 5.27
C TRP A 60 1.56 1.08 4.77
N SER A 61 1.33 2.05 5.67
CA SER A 61 0.73 3.34 5.33
C SER A 61 1.64 4.17 4.44
N GLU A 62 2.95 4.19 4.71
CA GLU A 62 3.91 4.88 3.87
C GLU A 62 4.06 4.21 2.50
N THR A 63 4.19 2.89 2.48
CA THR A 63 4.34 2.11 1.24
C THR A 63 3.10 2.28 0.36
N ALA A 64 1.89 2.17 0.94
CA ALA A 64 0.65 2.36 0.20
C ALA A 64 0.52 3.76 -0.39
N LYS A 65 0.92 4.82 0.34
CA LYS A 65 0.95 6.18 -0.20
C LYS A 65 1.89 6.27 -1.41
N LYS A 66 3.11 5.73 -1.30
CA LYS A 66 4.08 5.72 -2.41
C LYS A 66 3.54 4.97 -3.62
N VAL A 67 2.90 3.82 -3.42
CA VAL A 67 2.24 3.07 -4.50
C VAL A 67 1.09 3.85 -5.13
N LEU A 68 0.24 4.51 -4.33
CA LEU A 68 -0.87 5.32 -4.85
C LEU A 68 -0.40 6.56 -5.62
N LEU A 69 0.81 7.05 -5.34
CA LEU A 69 1.45 8.13 -6.09
C LEU A 69 2.06 7.67 -7.41
N LEU A 70 2.29 6.37 -7.60
CA LEU A 70 2.70 5.85 -8.90
C LEU A 70 1.51 5.95 -9.84
N GLN A 71 1.63 6.82 -10.85
CA GLN A 71 0.65 6.90 -11.91
C GLN A 71 0.60 5.57 -12.66
N PRO A 72 -0.55 4.88 -12.70
CA PRO A 72 -0.67 3.61 -13.42
C PRO A 72 -0.64 3.79 -14.95
N SER A 73 -0.76 5.03 -15.46
CA SER A 73 -0.78 5.31 -16.89
C SER A 73 0.04 6.54 -17.22
N SER A 74 0.86 6.42 -18.28
CA SER A 74 1.58 7.53 -18.93
C SER A 74 0.62 8.64 -19.38
N ALA A 75 -0.65 8.32 -19.65
CA ALA A 75 -1.65 9.24 -20.20
C ALA A 75 -2.14 10.32 -19.24
N ALA A 76 -1.88 10.18 -17.94
CA ALA A 76 -2.20 11.25 -17.01
C ALA A 76 -1.20 12.42 -17.08
N GLY A 77 0.02 12.18 -17.57
CA GLY A 77 0.93 13.24 -17.99
C GLY A 77 0.43 13.95 -19.26
N GLU A 78 -0.17 13.22 -20.21
CA GLU A 78 -0.67 13.79 -21.47
C GLU A 78 -1.79 14.83 -21.27
N ARG A 79 -2.58 14.74 -20.19
CA ARG A 79 -3.54 15.78 -19.79
C ARG A 79 -2.90 17.06 -19.28
N ALA A 80 -1.68 17.00 -18.75
CA ALA A 80 -0.92 18.19 -18.35
C ALA A 80 -0.24 18.87 -19.55
N PHE A 81 -0.02 18.13 -20.64
CA PHE A 81 0.62 18.62 -21.86
C PHE A 81 -0.36 18.86 -23.04
N SER A 82 -1.63 18.48 -22.90
CA SER A 82 -2.70 18.93 -23.79
C SER A 82 -3.20 20.31 -23.35
N VAL A 83 -2.51 21.35 -23.83
CA VAL A 83 -3.00 22.74 -23.86
C VAL A 83 -3.25 23.14 -25.31
#